data_AF-A0A328CCS5-F1
#
_entry.id   AF-A0A328CCS5-F1
#
_cell.length_a   1.000
_cell.length_b   1.000
_cell.length_c   1.000
_cell.angle_alpha   90.00
_cell.angle_beta   90.00
_cell.angle_gamma   90.00
#
_symmetry.space_group_name_H-M   'P 1'
#
loop_
_entity.id
_entity.type
_entity.pdbx_description
1 polymer ?
#
loop_
_entity_poly.entity_id
_entity_poly.type
_entity_poly.pdbx_seq_one_letter_code
_entity_poly.pdbx_strand_id
1 'polypeptide(L)'
;MSKAAATERGLDFETHLQKTDAWYASMRVGATWSGDKVLVERSRGRVLGVHLIGPGAEGQVNLFAMAMKAGLTANQTNGLNFAYPSFASDIGHMV
;
A
#
# COMPACT_ATOMS: atom_id res chain seq x y z
N MET A 1 9.15 -6.50 0.22
CA MET A 1 10.39 -6.55 -0.60
C MET A 1 10.47 -5.36 -1.55
N SER A 2 11.65 -5.02 -2.09
CA SER A 2 11.80 -4.00 -3.14
C SER A 2 11.47 -4.55 -4.52
N LYS A 3 11.22 -3.67 -5.51
CA LYS A 3 11.00 -4.07 -6.91
C LYS A 3 12.21 -4.84 -7.45
N ALA A 4 13.43 -4.34 -7.22
CA ALA A 4 14.66 -5.00 -7.63
C ALA A 4 14.77 -6.42 -7.05
N ALA A 5 14.55 -6.59 -5.75
CA ALA A 5 14.57 -7.89 -5.10
C ALA A 5 13.47 -8.84 -5.62
N ALA A 6 12.29 -8.32 -5.98
CA ALA A 6 11.23 -9.13 -6.59
C ALA A 6 11.60 -9.62 -8.00
N THR A 7 12.19 -8.73 -8.80
CA THR A 7 12.69 -9.06 -10.15
C THR A 7 13.85 -10.05 -10.12
N GLU A 8 14.83 -9.86 -9.23
CA GLU A 8 15.96 -10.80 -9.04
C GLU A 8 15.49 -12.21 -8.65
N ARG A 9 14.38 -12.30 -7.91
CA ARG A 9 13.76 -13.58 -7.52
C ARG A 9 12.87 -14.18 -8.60
N GLY A 10 12.77 -13.56 -9.78
CA GLY A 10 11.95 -14.05 -10.90
C GLY A 10 10.44 -14.09 -10.60
N LEU A 11 9.96 -13.23 -9.70
CA LEU A 11 8.54 -13.17 -9.35
C LEU A 11 7.76 -12.42 -10.44
N ASP A 12 6.56 -12.90 -10.76
CA ASP A 12 5.59 -12.19 -11.60
C ASP A 12 4.66 -11.33 -10.73
N PHE A 13 4.71 -10.02 -10.96
CA PHE A 13 3.98 -9.04 -10.15
C PHE A 13 3.64 -7.79 -10.96
N GLU A 14 2.65 -7.07 -10.47
CA GLU A 14 2.36 -5.69 -10.88
C GLU A 14 2.82 -4.69 -9.83
N THR A 15 3.08 -3.47 -10.28
CA THR A 15 3.47 -2.35 -9.40
C THR A 15 2.38 -1.30 -9.46
N HIS A 16 1.73 -1.08 -8.32
CA HIS A 16 0.89 0.08 -8.06
C HIS A 16 1.82 1.17 -7.53
N LEU A 17 1.80 2.35 -8.15
CA LEU A 17 2.64 3.49 -7.77
C LEU A 17 1.81 4.76 -7.92
N GLN A 18 1.52 5.43 -6.81
CA GLN A 18 0.68 6.61 -6.81
C GLN A 18 1.32 7.73 -6.01
N LYS A 19 1.10 8.95 -6.49
CA LYS A 19 1.29 10.16 -5.69
C LYS A 19 -0.01 10.42 -4.95
N THR A 20 0.06 10.64 -3.65
CA THR A 20 -1.13 10.77 -2.78
C THR A 20 -1.23 12.16 -2.16
N ASP A 21 -0.43 13.14 -2.62
CA ASP A 21 -0.48 14.53 -2.12
C ASP A 21 -1.84 15.20 -2.38
N ALA A 22 -2.55 14.74 -3.42
CA ALA A 22 -3.91 15.17 -3.76
C ALA A 22 -5.02 14.34 -3.08
N TRP A 23 -4.69 13.38 -2.21
CA TRP A 23 -5.70 12.61 -1.47
C TRP A 23 -6.10 13.36 -0.21
N TYR A 24 -7.37 13.25 0.19
CA TYR A 24 -7.92 14.07 1.27
C TYR A 24 -7.17 13.90 2.61
N ALA A 25 -6.69 12.70 2.92
CA ALA A 25 -5.89 12.44 4.13
C ALA A 25 -4.58 13.24 4.15
N SER A 26 -3.92 13.42 3.00
CA SER A 26 -2.73 14.26 2.84
C SER A 26 -3.08 15.75 2.80
N MET A 27 -4.12 16.12 2.04
CA MET A 27 -4.58 17.50 1.89
C MET A 27 -4.94 18.14 3.23
N ARG A 28 -5.68 17.41 4.09
CA ARG A 28 -6.15 17.94 5.39
C ARG A 28 -5.02 18.28 6.36
N VAL A 29 -3.82 17.74 6.15
CA VAL A 29 -2.63 18.04 6.97
C VAL A 29 -1.59 18.89 6.23
N GLY A 30 -1.91 19.38 5.03
CA GLY A 30 -1.00 20.20 4.22
C GLY A 30 0.22 19.43 3.69
N ALA A 31 0.14 18.11 3.54
CA ALA A 31 1.25 17.32 3.03
C ALA A 31 1.38 17.51 1.50
N THR A 32 2.49 18.11 1.07
CA THR A 32 2.80 18.35 -0.34
C THR A 32 3.61 17.21 -0.99
N TRP A 33 4.06 16.25 -0.18
CA TRP A 33 4.82 15.09 -0.61
C TRP A 33 4.32 13.85 0.12
N SER A 34 3.55 13.03 -0.58
CA SER A 34 3.18 11.70 -0.13
C SER A 34 2.96 10.76 -1.32
N GLY A 35 3.09 9.48 -1.08
CA GLY A 35 2.88 8.48 -2.11
C GLY A 35 3.17 7.07 -1.62
N ASP A 36 2.88 6.13 -2.49
CA ASP A 36 3.00 4.72 -2.20
C ASP A 36 3.49 3.93 -3.40
N LYS A 37 4.02 2.75 -3.10
CA LYS A 37 4.36 1.74 -4.08
C LYS A 37 4.05 0.37 -3.53
N VAL A 38 3.06 -0.29 -4.10
CA VAL A 38 2.67 -1.65 -3.71
C VAL A 38 2.98 -2.63 -4.84
N LEU A 39 3.60 -3.75 -4.48
CA LEU A 39 3.90 -4.84 -5.39
C LEU A 39 2.92 -5.98 -5.13
N VAL A 40 2.16 -6.40 -6.14
CA VAL A 40 1.13 -7.44 -6.02
C VAL A 40 1.46 -8.61 -6.95
N GLU A 41 1.57 -9.82 -6.39
CA GLU A 41 1.79 -11.07 -7.15
C GLU A 41 0.61 -11.32 -8.10
N ARG A 42 0.87 -11.50 -9.40
CA ARG A 42 -0.19 -11.63 -10.41
C ARG A 42 -1.01 -12.91 -10.26
N SER A 43 -0.39 -14.00 -9.82
CA SER A 43 -1.02 -15.33 -9.78
C SER A 43 -1.99 -15.52 -8.61
N ARG A 44 -1.66 -14.98 -7.43
CA ARG A 44 -2.44 -15.16 -6.18
C ARG A 44 -2.91 -13.86 -5.55
N GLY A 45 -2.57 -12.71 -6.14
CA GLY A 45 -2.93 -11.40 -5.62
C GLY A 45 -2.28 -11.07 -4.27
N ARG A 46 -1.14 -11.69 -3.91
CA ARG A 46 -0.49 -11.43 -2.62
C ARG A 46 0.34 -10.15 -2.69
N VAL A 47 0.28 -9.35 -1.63
CA VAL A 47 1.20 -8.22 -1.49
C VAL A 47 2.61 -8.75 -1.22
N LEU A 48 3.55 -8.41 -2.09
CA LEU A 48 4.96 -8.80 -2.02
C LEU A 48 5.81 -7.74 -1.29
N GLY A 49 5.41 -6.48 -1.39
CA GLY A 49 6.09 -5.37 -0.75
C GLY A 49 5.32 -4.08 -0.86
N VAL A 50 5.54 -3.22 0.13
CA VAL A 50 4.92 -1.91 0.25
C VAL A 50 6.01 -0.91 0.62
N HIS A 51 6.01 0.25 -0.03
CA HIS A 51 6.94 1.35 0.22
C HIS A 51 6.11 2.63 0.29
N LEU A 52 6.21 3.37 1.38
CA LEU A 52 5.36 4.52 1.66
C LEU A 52 6.22 5.74 1.96
N ILE A 53 5.74 6.91 1.58
CA ILE A 53 6.31 8.20 1.97
C ILE A 53 5.19 9.18 2.31
N GLY A 54 5.38 9.97 3.36
CA GLY A 54 4.42 10.96 3.84
C GLY A 54 3.84 10.62 5.22
N PRO A 55 2.93 11.47 5.74
CA PRO A 55 2.33 11.28 7.06
C PRO A 55 1.53 9.98 7.16
N GLY A 56 1.56 9.36 8.34
CA GLY A 56 0.81 8.12 8.59
C GLY A 56 1.39 6.87 7.93
N ALA A 57 2.52 6.97 7.23
CA ALA A 57 3.21 5.84 6.62
C ALA A 57 3.57 4.75 7.65
N GLU A 58 3.95 5.16 8.87
CA GLU A 58 4.25 4.27 9.99
C GLU A 58 3.04 3.44 10.45
N GLY A 59 1.84 4.02 10.38
CA GLY A 59 0.59 3.32 10.69
C GLY A 59 0.17 2.39 9.56
N GLN A 60 0.19 2.89 8.32
CA GLN A 60 -0.19 2.14 7.13
C GLN A 60 0.72 0.93 6.90
N VAL A 61 2.03 1.06 7.07
CA VAL A 61 2.97 -0.06 6.90
C VAL A 61 2.71 -1.18 7.91
N ASN A 62 2.30 -0.85 9.14
CA ASN A 62 1.92 -1.84 10.15
C ASN A 62 0.64 -2.59 9.74
N LEU A 63 -0.35 -1.89 9.17
CA LEU A 63 -1.58 -2.53 8.66
C LEU A 63 -1.27 -3.48 7.49
N PHE A 64 -0.43 -3.06 6.54
CA PHE A 64 0.05 -3.95 5.47
C PHE A 64 0.83 -5.14 6.01
N ALA A 65 1.71 -4.94 6.99
CA ALA A 65 2.46 -6.02 7.62
C ALA A 65 1.53 -7.05 8.27
N MET A 66 0.47 -6.60 8.96
CA MET A 66 -0.56 -7.49 9.51
C MET A 66 -1.32 -8.24 8.42
N ALA A 67 -1.78 -7.56 7.37
CA ALA A 67 -2.49 -8.19 6.26
C ALA A 67 -1.63 -9.26 5.55
N MET A 68 -0.36 -8.93 5.27
CA MET A 68 0.62 -9.85 4.69
C MET A 68 0.89 -11.04 5.61
N LYS A 69 1.03 -10.82 6.92
CA LYS A 69 1.25 -11.88 7.91
C LYS A 69 0.03 -12.81 8.03
N ALA A 70 -1.17 -12.26 7.92
CA ALA A 70 -2.42 -13.02 7.89
C ALA A 70 -2.68 -13.73 6.56
N GLY A 71 -1.86 -13.49 5.53
CA GLY A 71 -2.00 -14.12 4.21
C GLY A 71 -3.14 -13.56 3.37
N LEU A 72 -3.60 -12.34 3.66
CA LEU A 72 -4.64 -11.68 2.87
C LEU A 72 -4.12 -11.33 1.46
N THR A 73 -5.01 -11.41 0.48
CA THR A 73 -4.76 -10.88 -0.87
C THR A 73 -4.92 -9.36 -0.88
N ALA A 74 -4.42 -8.71 -1.94
CA ALA A 74 -4.64 -7.30 -2.24
C ALA A 74 -6.14 -6.97 -2.24
N ASN A 75 -6.95 -7.77 -2.95
CA ASN A 75 -8.40 -7.57 -3.00
C ASN A 75 -9.09 -7.74 -1.63
N GLN A 76 -8.64 -8.70 -0.80
CA GLN A 76 -9.14 -8.83 0.57
C GLN A 76 -8.73 -7.67 1.46
N THR A 77 -7.52 -7.12 1.26
CA THR A 77 -7.02 -5.95 1.97
C THR A 77 -7.80 -4.70 1.57
N ASN A 78 -8.13 -4.55 0.28
CA ASN A 78 -8.99 -3.50 -0.25
C ASN A 78 -10.39 -3.53 0.38
N GLY A 79 -10.96 -4.73 0.55
CA GLY A 79 -12.28 -4.90 1.17
C GLY A 79 -12.35 -4.58 2.68
N LEU A 80 -11.25 -4.21 3.33
CA LEU A 80 -11.26 -3.79 4.73
C LEU A 80 -11.72 -2.33 4.85
N ASN A 81 -12.78 -2.10 5.63
CA ASN A 81 -13.27 -0.75 5.91
C ASN A 81 -12.44 -0.09 7.01
N PHE A 82 -11.81 1.03 6.68
CA PHE A 82 -11.14 1.90 7.64
C PHE A 82 -11.90 3.20 7.82
N ALA A 83 -11.79 3.81 9.00
CA ALA A 83 -12.45 5.08 9.28
C ALA A 83 -11.88 6.20 8.39
N TYR A 84 -12.76 6.89 7.66
CA TYR A 84 -12.41 8.07 6.88
C TYR A 84 -12.55 9.34 7.75
N PRO A 85 -11.64 10.33 7.69
CA PRO A 85 -10.48 10.46 6.79
C PRO A 85 -9.12 10.11 7.44
N SER A 86 -8.93 8.87 7.90
CA SER A 86 -7.63 8.42 8.39
C SER A 86 -6.66 8.10 7.25
N PHE A 87 -5.35 8.07 7.50
CA PHE A 87 -4.41 7.54 6.51
C PHE A 87 -4.62 6.05 6.22
N ALA A 88 -5.30 5.31 7.11
CA ALA A 88 -5.64 3.92 6.83
C ALA A 88 -6.74 3.78 5.78
N SER A 89 -7.64 4.76 5.62
CA SER A 89 -8.68 4.72 4.57
C SER A 89 -8.11 4.83 3.16
N ASP A 90 -6.86 5.25 3.01
CA ASP A 90 -6.15 5.31 1.73
C ASP A 90 -5.77 3.90 1.23
N ILE A 91 -5.63 2.91 2.13
CA ILE A 91 -5.18 1.54 1.80
C ILE A 91 -6.05 0.87 0.74
N GLY A 92 -7.36 1.10 0.77
CA GLY A 92 -8.29 0.53 -0.22
C GLY A 92 -8.06 1.05 -1.65
N HIS A 93 -7.38 2.18 -1.80
CA HIS A 93 -7.08 2.76 -3.11
C HIS A 93 -5.66 2.42 -3.60
N MET A 94 -4.80 1.86 -2.73
CA MET A 94 -3.40 1.55 -3.03
C MET A 94 -3.19 0.16 -3.66
N VAL A 95 -4.20 -0.73 -3.57
CA VAL A 95 -4.11 -2.16 -3.95
C VAL A 95 -5.31 -2.68 -4.73
#